data_AF-A0A819MBI2-F1
#
_entry.id   AF-A0A819MBI2-F1
#
_cell.length_a   1.000
_cell.length_b   1.000
_cell.length_c   1.000
_cell.angle_alpha   90.00
_cell.angle_beta   90.00
_cell.angle_gamma   90.00
#
_symmetry.space_group_name_H-M   'P 1'
#
loop_
_entity.id
_entity.type
_entity.pdbx_description
1 polymer ?
#
loop_
_entity_poly.entity_id
_entity_poly.type
_entity_poly.pdbx_seq_one_letter_code
_entity_poly.pdbx_strand_id
1 'polypeptide(L)'
;MGGRSSKKTFTEWDLIKYSNMTNIPLPTVENIYKDFITATGNTNKMDKNEFRRLYKQMYMNCQYGNTPAPFLNDHDIEKMSDHVFEIYDYDGSGKLTFEEFAEIYLMLNHYAGTTPDGLTRRDRFNYILDQYDTTPEFITCERGQQIFNYLNRYNNWPNLNMATSNNDSSKPVINNWEYHWNKLDDGTGRVEKDKFLDYITKSNDYKRYFDPKLI
;
A
#
# COMPACT_ATOMS: atom_id res chain seq x y z
N MET A 1 15.02 -39.75 2.33
CA MET A 1 13.83 -39.31 1.56
C MET A 1 13.65 -37.83 1.83
N GLY A 2 14.11 -36.97 0.92
CA GLY A 2 14.04 -35.51 1.09
C GLY A 2 12.61 -35.04 0.82
N GLY A 3 11.95 -34.50 1.84
CA GLY A 3 10.63 -33.89 1.72
C GLY A 3 10.68 -32.75 0.71
N ARG A 4 9.95 -32.89 -0.39
CA ARG A 4 9.64 -31.79 -1.30
C ARG A 4 8.83 -30.77 -0.50
N SER A 5 9.49 -29.70 -0.04
CA SER A 5 8.80 -28.46 0.34
C SER A 5 7.93 -28.07 -0.86
N SER A 6 6.61 -28.25 -0.75
CA SER A 6 5.69 -27.86 -1.81
C SER A 6 5.84 -26.36 -2.01
N LYS A 7 6.42 -25.95 -3.13
CA LYS A 7 6.48 -24.55 -3.54
C LYS A 7 5.04 -24.04 -3.59
N LYS A 8 4.67 -23.13 -2.70
CA LYS A 8 3.36 -22.48 -2.75
C LYS A 8 3.41 -21.51 -3.93
N THR A 9 2.97 -21.97 -5.10
CA THR A 9 2.68 -21.12 -6.26
C THR A 9 1.24 -20.69 -6.15
N PHE A 10 0.95 -19.40 -6.36
CA PHE A 10 -0.42 -18.93 -6.44
C PHE A 10 -1.15 -19.69 -7.53
N THR A 11 -2.28 -20.28 -7.19
CA THR A 11 -3.18 -20.92 -8.13
C THR A 11 -4.06 -19.88 -8.81
N GLU A 12 -4.69 -20.26 -9.91
CA GLU A 12 -5.72 -19.43 -10.56
C GLU A 12 -6.83 -19.00 -9.57
N TRP A 13 -7.21 -19.89 -8.66
CA TRP A 13 -8.18 -19.59 -7.61
C TRP A 13 -7.70 -18.52 -6.63
N ASP A 14 -6.40 -18.50 -6.31
CA ASP A 14 -5.84 -17.48 -5.43
C ASP A 14 -5.83 -16.12 -6.12
N LEU A 15 -5.55 -16.07 -7.43
CA LEU A 15 -5.61 -14.83 -8.23
C LEU A 15 -7.04 -14.32 -8.40
N ILE A 16 -8.01 -15.21 -8.64
CA ILE A 16 -9.45 -14.87 -8.68
C ILE A 16 -9.90 -14.32 -7.33
N LYS A 17 -9.52 -14.99 -6.23
CA LYS A 17 -9.83 -14.52 -4.89
C LYS A 17 -9.25 -13.13 -4.65
N TYR A 18 -8.00 -12.89 -5.03
CA TYR A 18 -7.35 -11.60 -4.89
C TYR A 18 -8.04 -10.51 -5.71
N SER A 19 -8.40 -10.81 -6.97
CA SER A 19 -9.17 -9.92 -7.85
C SER A 19 -10.51 -9.52 -7.22
N ASN A 20 -11.24 -10.48 -6.67
CA ASN A 20 -12.53 -10.23 -6.01
C ASN A 20 -12.37 -9.41 -4.72
N MET A 21 -11.27 -9.60 -3.97
CA MET A 21 -11.03 -8.86 -2.72
C MET A 21 -10.58 -7.42 -2.95
N THR A 22 -9.82 -7.19 -4.03
CA THR A 22 -9.21 -5.89 -4.31
C THR A 22 -10.00 -5.04 -5.31
N ASN A 23 -11.02 -5.62 -5.96
CA ASN A 23 -11.67 -5.06 -7.15
C ASN A 23 -10.71 -4.77 -8.32
N ILE A 24 -9.49 -5.32 -8.29
CA ILE A 24 -8.55 -5.26 -9.42
C ILE A 24 -9.03 -6.26 -10.48
N PRO A 25 -9.14 -5.88 -11.76
CA PRO A 25 -9.46 -6.82 -12.82
C PRO A 25 -8.49 -8.01 -12.83
N LEU A 26 -9.02 -9.23 -12.94
CA LEU A 26 -8.21 -10.46 -12.97
C LEU A 26 -7.03 -10.39 -13.97
N PRO A 27 -7.18 -9.86 -15.20
CA PRO A 27 -6.04 -9.72 -16.12
C PRO A 27 -4.92 -8.84 -15.57
N THR A 28 -5.26 -7.81 -14.80
CA THR A 28 -4.27 -6.95 -14.13
C THR A 28 -3.58 -7.73 -13.01
N VAL A 29 -4.33 -8.48 -12.18
CA VAL A 29 -3.76 -9.33 -11.12
C VAL A 29 -2.79 -10.39 -11.70
N GLU A 30 -3.18 -11.01 -12.81
CA GLU A 30 -2.32 -11.97 -13.51
C GLU A 30 -1.04 -11.33 -14.02
N ASN A 31 -1.09 -10.09 -14.52
CA ASN A 31 0.10 -9.38 -14.97
C ASN A 31 1.02 -9.03 -13.80
N ILE A 32 0.47 -8.57 -12.67
CA ILE A 32 1.24 -8.33 -11.44
C ILE A 32 1.94 -9.63 -11.00
N TYR A 33 1.23 -10.76 -11.03
CA TYR A 33 1.81 -12.05 -10.67
C TYR A 33 2.88 -12.50 -11.67
N LYS A 34 2.70 -12.26 -12.97
CA LYS A 34 3.73 -12.53 -13.98
C LYS A 34 4.99 -11.70 -13.71
N ASP A 35 4.85 -10.41 -13.44
CA ASP A 35 5.99 -9.54 -13.11
C ASP A 35 6.73 -10.02 -11.86
N PHE A 36 5.99 -10.43 -10.83
CA PHE A 36 6.54 -11.03 -9.60
C PHE A 36 7.33 -12.31 -9.89
N ILE A 37 6.76 -13.25 -10.66
CA ILE A 37 7.43 -14.51 -11.00
C ILE A 37 8.64 -14.27 -11.92
N THR A 38 8.55 -13.32 -12.85
CA THR A 38 9.69 -12.94 -13.69
C THR A 38 10.84 -12.36 -12.87
N ALA A 39 10.55 -11.58 -11.83
CA ALA A 39 11.59 -11.02 -10.96
C ALA A 39 12.21 -12.04 -10.01
N THR A 40 11.41 -12.94 -9.44
CA THR A 40 11.84 -13.90 -8.41
C THR A 40 12.31 -15.25 -8.99
N GLY A 41 11.95 -15.53 -10.25
CA GLY A 41 12.21 -16.80 -10.91
C GLY A 41 11.62 -17.99 -10.16
N ASN A 42 12.48 -18.78 -9.52
CA ASN A 42 12.10 -20.04 -8.88
C ASN A 42 11.94 -19.96 -7.35
N THR A 43 12.22 -18.79 -6.75
CA THR A 43 12.20 -18.62 -5.30
C THR A 43 10.81 -18.31 -4.76
N ASN A 44 9.91 -17.75 -5.59
CA ASN A 44 8.61 -17.19 -5.19
C ASN A 44 8.72 -16.23 -4.00
N LYS A 45 9.88 -15.61 -3.82
CA LYS A 45 10.18 -14.68 -2.73
C LYS A 45 11.13 -13.62 -3.29
N MET A 46 10.71 -12.37 -3.22
CA MET A 46 11.39 -11.24 -3.82
C MET A 46 12.36 -10.59 -2.86
N ASP A 47 13.64 -10.55 -3.22
CA ASP A 47 14.63 -9.81 -2.45
C ASP A 47 14.59 -8.30 -2.72
N LYS A 48 15.34 -7.55 -1.92
CA LYS A 48 15.39 -6.08 -1.99
C LYS A 48 15.87 -5.56 -3.36
N ASN A 49 16.77 -6.25 -4.04
CA ASN A 49 17.29 -5.84 -5.35
C ASN A 49 16.34 -6.20 -6.50
N GLU A 50 15.65 -7.33 -6.41
CA GLU A 50 14.55 -7.70 -7.28
C GLU A 50 13.42 -6.67 -7.17
N PHE A 51 13.04 -6.31 -5.94
CA PHE A 51 12.02 -5.31 -5.67
C PHE A 51 12.39 -3.93 -6.20
N ARG A 52 13.61 -3.43 -5.94
CA ARG A 52 14.10 -2.14 -6.51
C ARG A 52 13.89 -2.03 -8.01
N ARG A 53 14.21 -3.09 -8.75
CA ARG A 53 14.08 -3.13 -10.22
C ARG A 53 12.63 -3.02 -10.66
N LEU A 54 11.74 -3.80 -10.05
CA LEU A 54 10.30 -3.74 -10.33
C LEU A 54 9.68 -2.42 -9.89
N TYR A 55 10.05 -1.92 -8.71
CA TYR A 55 9.57 -0.64 -8.18
C TYR A 55 9.88 0.51 -9.13
N LYS A 56 11.10 0.56 -9.69
CA LYS A 56 11.48 1.55 -10.70
C LYS A 56 10.60 1.47 -11.94
N GLN A 57 10.30 0.26 -12.43
CA GLN A 57 9.43 0.06 -13.59
C GLN A 57 7.99 0.51 -13.30
N MET A 58 7.44 0.12 -12.14
CA MET A 58 6.12 0.56 -11.68
C MET A 58 6.08 2.10 -11.63
N TYR A 59 7.03 2.72 -10.94
CA TYR A 59 7.07 4.17 -10.78
C TYR A 59 7.15 4.92 -12.13
N MET A 60 7.97 4.43 -13.07
CA MET A 60 8.09 5.00 -14.43
C MET A 60 6.81 4.84 -15.26
N ASN A 61 6.11 3.72 -15.12
CA ASN A 61 4.90 3.42 -15.88
C ASN A 61 3.67 4.17 -15.30
N CYS A 62 3.60 4.34 -13.98
CA CYS A 62 2.46 4.95 -13.30
C CYS A 62 2.39 6.47 -13.42
N GLN A 63 3.54 7.17 -13.53
CA GLN A 63 3.57 8.61 -13.27
C GLN A 63 3.40 9.49 -14.52
N TYR A 64 3.83 9.04 -15.71
CA TYR A 64 3.76 9.89 -16.91
C TYR A 64 3.69 9.14 -18.27
N GLY A 65 3.10 7.93 -18.33
CA GLY A 65 2.94 7.24 -19.61
C GLY A 65 4.25 7.08 -20.39
N ASN A 66 5.27 6.51 -19.74
CA ASN A 66 6.65 6.33 -20.22
C ASN A 66 7.56 7.58 -20.27
N THR A 67 7.17 8.71 -19.68
CA THR A 67 8.13 9.81 -19.45
C THR A 67 8.74 9.73 -18.04
N PRO A 68 10.07 9.80 -17.88
CA PRO A 68 10.69 9.82 -16.56
C PRO A 68 10.18 11.01 -15.76
N ALA A 69 9.87 10.81 -14.48
CA ALA A 69 9.58 11.89 -13.56
C ALA A 69 10.74 12.89 -13.59
N PRO A 70 10.57 14.13 -14.08
CA PRO A 70 11.69 15.03 -14.34
C PRO A 70 12.39 15.53 -13.07
N PHE A 71 11.96 15.09 -11.88
CA PHE A 71 12.39 15.59 -10.58
C PHE A 71 12.99 14.53 -9.64
N LEU A 72 12.95 13.23 -10.00
CA LEU A 72 13.50 12.17 -9.15
C LEU A 72 14.69 11.50 -9.80
N ASN A 73 15.83 11.52 -9.11
CA ASN A 73 17.01 10.79 -9.54
C ASN A 73 16.91 9.31 -9.11
N ASP A 74 17.73 8.47 -9.72
CA ASP A 74 17.77 7.03 -9.44
C ASP A 74 18.01 6.70 -7.96
N HIS A 75 18.84 7.50 -7.29
CA HIS A 75 19.17 7.32 -5.87
C HIS A 75 17.97 7.59 -4.95
N ASP A 76 17.11 8.56 -5.30
CA ASP A 76 15.90 8.83 -4.54
C ASP A 76 14.93 7.65 -4.69
N ILE A 77 14.72 7.15 -5.92
CA ILE A 77 13.88 5.96 -6.20
C ILE A 77 14.39 4.72 -5.44
N GLU A 78 15.70 4.52 -5.36
CA GLU A 78 16.29 3.43 -4.57
C GLU A 78 15.98 3.57 -3.09
N LYS A 79 16.10 4.77 -2.51
CA LYS A 79 15.69 5.00 -1.12
C LYS A 79 14.19 4.79 -0.90
N MET A 80 13.36 5.19 -1.87
CA MET A 80 11.91 4.94 -1.83
C MET A 80 11.62 3.44 -1.74
N SER A 81 12.19 2.68 -2.69
CA SER A 81 11.98 1.24 -2.75
C SER A 81 12.52 0.51 -1.53
N ASP A 82 13.66 0.94 -0.99
CA ASP A 82 14.20 0.36 0.25
C ASP A 82 13.25 0.51 1.44
N HIS A 83 12.69 1.70 1.59
CA HIS A 83 11.78 1.99 2.69
C HIS A 83 10.47 1.23 2.54
N VAL A 84 9.89 1.22 1.34
CA VAL A 84 8.68 0.44 1.05
C VAL A 84 8.91 -1.04 1.30
N PHE A 85 10.07 -1.58 0.90
CA PHE A 85 10.43 -2.96 1.18
C PHE A 85 10.40 -3.25 2.69
N GLU A 86 11.03 -2.39 3.50
CA GLU A 86 11.12 -2.57 4.95
C GLU A 86 9.76 -2.44 5.67
N ILE A 87 8.83 -1.65 5.12
CA ILE A 87 7.47 -1.52 5.69
C ILE A 87 6.64 -2.79 5.48
N TYR A 88 6.78 -3.41 4.30
CA TYR A 88 5.93 -4.51 3.86
C TYR A 88 6.56 -5.89 4.06
N ASP A 89 7.84 -5.97 4.43
CA ASP A 89 8.48 -7.20 4.92
C ASP A 89 8.02 -7.48 6.36
N TYR A 90 6.75 -7.91 6.51
CA TYR A 90 6.09 -8.02 7.81
C TYR A 90 6.74 -9.06 8.72
N ASP A 91 7.29 -10.12 8.12
CA ASP A 91 7.99 -11.18 8.84
C ASP A 91 9.49 -10.88 9.07
N GLY A 92 10.00 -9.77 8.53
CA GLY A 92 11.40 -9.37 8.62
C GLY A 92 12.35 -10.39 7.98
N SER A 93 11.87 -11.18 7.01
CA SER A 93 12.66 -12.22 6.36
C SER A 93 13.68 -11.68 5.37
N GLY A 94 13.63 -10.38 5.08
CA GLY A 94 14.39 -9.74 4.02
C GLY A 94 13.90 -10.15 2.63
N LYS A 95 12.67 -10.67 2.52
CA LYS A 95 12.06 -11.12 1.27
C LYS A 95 10.54 -10.94 1.26
N LEU A 96 10.03 -10.32 0.19
CA LEU A 96 8.59 -10.16 0.00
C LEU A 96 7.97 -11.41 -0.62
N THR A 97 6.86 -11.83 -0.04
CA THR A 97 5.88 -12.74 -0.64
C THR A 97 5.10 -12.06 -1.76
N PHE A 98 4.32 -12.83 -2.53
CA PHE A 98 3.46 -12.22 -3.56
C PHE A 98 2.38 -11.36 -2.93
N GLU A 99 1.82 -11.79 -1.79
CA GLU A 99 0.85 -11.03 -1.01
C GLU A 99 1.41 -9.64 -0.66
N GLU A 100 2.58 -9.57 -0.01
CA GLU A 100 3.22 -8.30 0.37
C GLU A 100 3.52 -7.43 -0.86
N PHE A 101 4.01 -8.02 -1.95
CA PHE A 101 4.24 -7.30 -3.20
C PHE A 101 2.95 -6.75 -3.82
N ALA A 102 1.86 -7.52 -3.79
CA ALA A 102 0.60 -7.13 -4.38
C ALA A 102 -0.06 -5.98 -3.57
N GLU A 103 0.10 -5.97 -2.24
CA GLU A 103 -0.30 -4.85 -1.39
C GLU A 103 0.45 -3.57 -1.75
N ILE A 104 1.78 -3.67 -1.93
CA ILE A 104 2.60 -2.56 -2.41
C ILE A 104 2.07 -2.05 -3.75
N TYR A 105 1.80 -2.96 -4.70
CA TYR A 105 1.29 -2.60 -6.02
C TYR A 105 -0.04 -1.85 -5.94
N LEU A 106 -0.96 -2.32 -5.09
CA LEU A 106 -2.24 -1.69 -4.84
C LEU A 106 -2.07 -0.27 -4.27
N MET A 107 -1.11 -0.08 -3.38
CA MET A 107 -0.88 1.20 -2.70
C MET A 107 -0.15 2.22 -3.57
N LEU A 108 0.74 1.78 -4.47
CA LEU A 108 1.54 2.65 -5.33
C LEU A 108 0.86 3.10 -6.62
N ASN A 109 -0.09 2.34 -7.19
CA ASN A 109 -0.67 2.63 -8.52
C ASN A 109 -1.61 3.85 -8.60
N HIS A 110 -1.56 4.79 -7.65
CA HIS A 110 -2.52 5.89 -7.52
C HIS A 110 -2.17 7.18 -8.30
N TYR A 111 -1.30 7.16 -9.31
CA TYR A 111 -0.83 8.42 -9.90
C TYR A 111 -1.78 9.12 -10.89
N ALA A 112 -2.85 8.48 -11.33
CA ALA A 112 -3.88 9.11 -12.18
C ALA A 112 -5.25 9.01 -11.51
N GLY A 113 -5.96 10.13 -11.34
CA GLY A 113 -7.25 10.26 -10.64
C GLY A 113 -8.42 9.41 -11.15
N THR A 114 -8.15 8.54 -12.11
CA THR A 114 -8.88 7.35 -12.51
C THR A 114 -7.79 6.42 -13.02
N THR A 115 -7.44 5.40 -12.26
CA THR A 115 -6.57 4.34 -12.77
C THR A 115 -7.30 3.66 -13.95
N PRO A 116 -6.59 3.12 -14.96
CA PRO A 116 -7.23 2.38 -16.05
C PRO A 116 -8.11 1.21 -15.58
N ASP A 117 -7.87 0.73 -14.35
CA ASP A 117 -8.61 -0.34 -13.68
C ASP A 117 -9.77 0.15 -12.78
N GLY A 118 -9.97 1.46 -12.62
CA GLY A 118 -11.10 2.03 -11.88
C GLY A 118 -11.01 1.99 -10.34
N LEU A 119 -9.87 1.60 -9.77
CA LEU A 119 -9.66 1.49 -8.32
C LEU A 119 -9.72 2.83 -7.59
N THR A 120 -10.67 2.97 -6.69
CA THR A 120 -10.81 4.18 -5.87
C THR A 120 -9.97 4.12 -4.60
N ARG A 121 -9.76 5.28 -3.95
CA ARG A 121 -9.19 5.35 -2.58
C ARG A 121 -9.97 4.47 -1.61
N ARG A 122 -11.30 4.41 -1.79
CA ARG A 122 -12.19 3.61 -0.95
C ARG A 122 -11.93 2.11 -1.12
N ASP A 123 -11.73 1.63 -2.35
CA ASP A 123 -11.47 0.21 -2.60
C ASP A 123 -10.19 -0.28 -1.93
N ARG A 124 -9.12 0.52 -1.97
CA ARG A 124 -7.85 0.18 -1.31
C ARG A 124 -7.97 0.13 0.20
N PHE A 125 -8.63 1.12 0.77
CA PHE A 125 -8.91 1.12 2.20
C PHE A 125 -9.81 -0.05 2.57
N ASN A 126 -10.81 -0.36 1.77
CA ASN A 126 -11.67 -1.50 2.00
C ASN A 126 -10.87 -2.80 2.01
N TYR A 127 -9.94 -2.97 1.07
CA TYR A 127 -9.04 -4.12 1.04
C TYR A 127 -8.15 -4.21 2.28
N ILE A 128 -7.51 -3.10 2.69
CA ILE A 128 -6.72 -3.07 3.94
C ILE A 128 -7.62 -3.49 5.11
N LEU A 129 -8.81 -2.88 5.22
CA LEU A 129 -9.78 -3.25 6.25
C LEU A 129 -10.13 -4.73 6.21
N ASP A 130 -10.27 -5.35 5.04
CA ASP A 130 -10.62 -6.77 4.89
C ASP A 130 -9.44 -7.72 5.19
N GLN A 131 -8.19 -7.30 4.98
CA GLN A 131 -7.02 -8.08 5.41
C GLN A 131 -6.89 -8.13 6.93
N TYR A 132 -7.24 -7.01 7.56
CA TYR A 132 -7.11 -6.83 8.98
C TYR A 132 -8.38 -7.33 9.69
N ASP A 133 -9.58 -7.07 9.20
CA ASP A 133 -10.84 -7.34 9.90
C ASP A 133 -11.69 -8.40 9.20
N THR A 134 -11.99 -9.50 9.91
CA THR A 134 -12.97 -10.51 9.46
C THR A 134 -14.39 -10.20 9.96
N THR A 135 -14.58 -9.15 10.76
CA THR A 135 -15.92 -8.71 11.19
C THR A 135 -16.48 -7.70 10.17
N PRO A 136 -17.54 -8.06 9.43
CA PRO A 136 -17.83 -7.42 8.14
C PRO A 136 -18.45 -6.02 8.23
N GLU A 137 -18.96 -5.60 9.38
CA GLU A 137 -19.89 -4.45 9.45
C GLU A 137 -19.39 -3.29 10.32
N PHE A 138 -18.55 -3.54 11.33
CA PHE A 138 -18.16 -2.53 12.31
C PHE A 138 -16.67 -2.56 12.62
N ILE A 139 -16.09 -1.38 12.82
CA ILE A 139 -14.70 -1.15 13.22
C ILE A 139 -14.71 -0.66 14.67
N THR A 140 -13.86 -1.20 15.52
CA THR A 140 -13.67 -0.75 16.92
C THR A 140 -12.57 0.31 17.02
N CYS A 141 -12.49 1.01 18.16
CA CYS A 141 -11.47 2.04 18.39
C CYS A 141 -10.05 1.49 18.25
N GLU A 142 -9.78 0.35 18.90
CA GLU A 142 -8.50 -0.34 18.82
C GLU A 142 -8.17 -0.73 17.37
N ARG A 143 -9.15 -1.23 16.63
CA ARG A 143 -8.93 -1.67 15.26
C ARG A 143 -8.63 -0.49 14.34
N GLY A 144 -9.43 0.56 14.45
CA GLY A 144 -9.18 1.81 13.75
C GLY A 144 -7.80 2.40 14.06
N GLN A 145 -7.32 2.28 15.30
CA GLN A 145 -5.97 2.69 15.69
C GLN A 145 -4.89 1.87 14.97
N GLN A 146 -5.08 0.56 14.83
CA GLN A 146 -4.13 -0.31 14.13
C GLN A 146 -4.04 0.04 12.64
N ILE A 147 -5.19 0.27 11.99
CA ILE A 147 -5.25 0.74 10.59
C ILE A 147 -4.58 2.10 10.47
N PHE A 148 -4.89 3.01 11.40
CA PHE A 148 -4.31 4.33 11.45
C PHE A 148 -2.77 4.30 11.59
N ASN A 149 -2.25 3.44 12.47
CA ASN A 149 -0.83 3.20 12.63
C ASN A 149 -0.20 2.59 11.37
N TYR A 150 -0.90 1.67 10.70
CA TYR A 150 -0.46 1.09 9.44
C TYR A 150 -0.27 2.16 8.36
N LEU A 151 -1.24 3.06 8.20
CA LEU A 151 -1.13 4.19 7.28
C LEU A 151 0.01 5.15 7.66
N ASN A 152 0.21 5.39 8.95
CA ASN A 152 1.31 6.23 9.42
C ASN A 152 2.68 5.62 9.15
N ARG A 153 2.84 4.29 9.14
CA ARG A 153 4.11 3.66 8.75
C ARG A 153 4.50 4.01 7.32
N TYR A 154 3.52 4.06 6.42
CA TYR A 154 3.74 4.48 5.04
C TYR A 154 4.18 5.95 4.92
N ASN A 155 3.68 6.82 5.82
CA ASN A 155 3.95 8.26 5.81
C ASN A 155 5.12 8.72 6.68
N ASN A 156 5.62 7.89 7.61
CA ASN A 156 6.81 8.17 8.43
C ASN A 156 8.11 8.03 7.62
N TRP A 157 8.05 8.54 6.40
CA TRP A 157 9.15 8.78 5.51
C TRP A 157 10.08 9.83 6.12
N PRO A 158 11.39 9.56 6.29
CA PRO A 158 12.34 10.63 6.57
C PRO A 158 12.40 11.51 5.32
N ASN A 159 11.80 12.71 5.38
CA ASN A 159 11.83 13.75 4.34
C ASN A 159 13.05 13.58 3.41
N LEU A 160 12.84 13.03 2.21
CA LEU A 160 13.87 13.04 1.16
C LEU A 160 13.89 14.46 0.59
N ASN A 161 14.39 15.40 1.39
CA ASN A 161 14.72 16.78 1.05
C ASN A 161 13.78 17.49 0.06
N MET A 162 12.69 18.10 0.56
CA MET A 162 12.37 19.46 0.10
C MET A 162 13.45 20.40 0.64
N ALA A 163 14.60 20.45 -0.02
CA ALA A 163 15.64 21.45 0.20
C ALA A 163 15.25 22.83 -0.39
N THR A 164 13.97 23.20 -0.29
CA THR A 164 13.51 24.56 -0.60
C THR A 164 12.48 25.01 0.43
N SER A 165 12.90 26.01 1.21
CA SER A 165 12.17 26.78 2.21
C SER A 165 11.95 26.15 3.59
N ASN A 166 12.91 26.48 4.47
CA ASN A 166 12.72 27.00 5.82
C ASN A 166 11.50 26.49 6.63
N ASN A 167 11.84 25.77 7.70
CA ASN A 167 11.11 25.80 8.97
C ASN A 167 9.61 25.41 8.93
N ASP A 168 9.32 24.15 8.63
CA ASP A 168 8.17 23.53 9.30
C ASP A 168 8.44 22.06 9.70
N SER A 169 9.34 21.90 10.66
CA SER A 169 9.48 20.67 11.45
C SER A 169 8.34 20.48 12.48
N SER A 170 7.23 21.24 12.38
CA SER A 170 6.20 21.27 13.43
C SER A 170 4.98 20.38 13.19
N LYS A 171 4.94 19.59 12.11
CA LYS A 171 3.83 18.64 11.92
C LYS A 171 4.31 17.22 11.75
N PRO A 172 4.74 16.57 12.85
CA PRO A 172 4.62 15.13 12.89
C PRO A 172 3.14 14.79 12.65
N VAL A 173 2.93 13.77 11.80
CA VAL A 173 2.00 12.64 11.99
C VAL A 173 0.73 13.02 12.73
N ILE A 174 -0.43 12.81 12.12
CA ILE A 174 -1.71 12.83 12.82
C ILE A 174 -1.58 11.94 14.06
N ASN A 175 -1.23 12.52 15.21
CA ASN A 175 -0.82 11.77 16.40
C ASN A 175 -2.00 11.59 17.34
N ASN A 176 -3.20 11.95 16.89
CA ASN A 176 -4.37 11.96 17.70
C ASN A 176 -5.46 11.10 17.03
N TRP A 177 -5.17 9.79 16.93
CA TRP A 177 -6.19 8.81 16.58
C TRP A 177 -7.46 9.01 17.42
N GLU A 178 -7.32 9.31 18.71
CA GLU A 178 -8.44 9.60 19.60
C GLU A 178 -9.29 10.79 19.12
N TYR A 179 -8.67 11.85 18.59
CA TYR A 179 -9.39 12.97 17.96
C TYR A 179 -10.20 12.56 16.74
N HIS A 180 -9.67 11.68 15.90
CA HIS A 180 -10.41 11.16 14.75
C HIS A 180 -11.52 10.21 15.18
N TRP A 181 -11.25 9.35 16.16
CA TRP A 181 -12.20 8.41 16.72
C TRP A 181 -13.40 9.12 17.35
N ASN A 182 -13.16 10.13 18.17
CA ASN A 182 -14.22 10.89 18.84
C ASN A 182 -15.15 11.65 17.88
N LYS A 183 -14.75 11.85 16.62
CA LYS A 183 -15.63 12.41 15.57
C LYS A 183 -16.45 11.36 14.84
N LEU A 184 -16.00 10.10 14.88
CA LEU A 184 -16.56 8.98 14.16
C LEU A 184 -17.54 8.18 15.03
N ASP A 185 -17.13 7.93 16.27
CA ASP A 185 -17.88 7.18 17.28
C ASP A 185 -18.95 8.07 17.91
N ASP A 186 -20.17 7.54 17.98
CA ASP A 186 -21.33 8.16 18.63
C ASP A 186 -21.47 7.73 20.10
N GLY A 187 -20.40 7.16 20.67
CA GLY A 187 -20.36 6.64 22.04
C GLY A 187 -20.72 5.16 22.13
N THR A 188 -20.84 4.47 21.00
CA THR A 188 -21.11 3.02 20.94
C THR A 188 -19.83 2.18 21.02
N GLY A 189 -18.65 2.79 20.87
CA GLY A 189 -17.37 2.10 20.86
C GLY A 189 -17.09 1.35 19.56
N ARG A 190 -17.94 1.54 18.54
CA ARG A 190 -17.82 0.93 17.21
C ARG A 190 -18.40 1.84 16.13
N VAL A 191 -17.87 1.75 14.92
CA VAL A 191 -18.27 2.59 13.79
C VAL A 191 -18.55 1.69 12.62
N GLU A 192 -19.65 1.93 11.90
CA GLU A 192 -19.93 1.20 10.65
C GLU A 192 -18.75 1.32 9.67
N LYS A 193 -18.37 0.20 9.06
CA LYS A 193 -17.23 0.14 8.14
C LYS A 193 -17.33 1.19 7.03
N ASP A 194 -18.52 1.36 6.46
CA ASP A 194 -18.77 2.32 5.40
C ASP A 194 -18.61 3.77 5.84
N LYS A 195 -19.05 4.10 7.06
CA LYS A 195 -18.89 5.42 7.68
C LYS A 195 -17.41 5.72 7.95
N PHE A 196 -16.67 4.73 8.42
CA PHE A 196 -15.22 4.85 8.60
C PHE A 196 -14.48 5.09 7.27
N LEU A 197 -14.79 4.27 6.25
CA LEU A 197 -14.24 4.41 4.90
C LEU A 197 -14.52 5.79 4.30
N ASP A 198 -15.74 6.30 4.47
CA ASP A 198 -16.10 7.64 3.99
C ASP A 198 -15.31 8.73 4.69
N TYR A 199 -15.12 8.63 6.00
CA TYR A 199 -14.37 9.60 6.77
C TYR A 199 -12.90 9.68 6.33
N ILE A 200 -12.21 8.53 6.28
CA ILE A 200 -10.79 8.47 5.91
C ILE A 200 -10.57 8.84 4.44
N THR A 201 -11.49 8.51 3.53
CA THR A 201 -11.32 8.84 2.10
C THR A 201 -11.64 10.31 1.80
N LYS A 202 -12.54 10.95 2.56
CA LYS A 202 -12.93 12.36 2.34
C LYS A 202 -12.08 13.35 3.13
N SER A 203 -11.54 12.94 4.27
CA SER A 203 -10.75 13.83 5.12
C SER A 203 -9.46 14.30 4.45
N ASN A 204 -9.21 15.61 4.52
CA ASN A 204 -7.99 16.23 3.99
C ASN A 204 -6.72 15.74 4.71
N ASP A 205 -6.87 15.34 5.99
CA ASP A 205 -5.78 14.79 6.80
C ASP A 205 -5.24 13.52 6.14
N TYR A 206 -6.14 12.73 5.54
CA TYR A 206 -5.81 11.47 4.90
C TYR A 206 -5.52 11.59 3.40
N LYS A 207 -5.82 12.73 2.78
CA LYS A 207 -5.48 12.97 1.35
C LYS A 207 -3.98 12.88 1.10
N ARG A 208 -3.15 13.35 2.03
CA ARG A 208 -1.68 13.33 1.92
C ARG A 208 -1.08 11.93 1.92
N TYR A 209 -1.76 10.94 2.51
CA TYR A 209 -1.29 9.54 2.52
C TYR A 209 -1.30 8.89 1.12
N PHE A 210 -1.99 9.52 0.15
CA PHE A 210 -2.18 8.96 -1.18
C PHE A 210 -1.95 9.98 -2.30
N ASP A 211 -1.69 11.25 -1.97
CA ASP A 211 -1.32 12.27 -2.94
C ASP A 211 0.17 12.63 -2.78
N PRO A 212 1.06 11.90 -3.46
CA PRO A 212 2.49 12.20 -3.48
C PRO A 212 2.84 13.56 -4.11
N LYS A 213 1.88 14.32 -4.67
CA LYS A 213 2.10 15.73 -5.03
C LYS A 213 2.04 16.69 -3.84
N LEU A 214 1.55 16.21 -2.68
CA LEU A 214 1.42 16.96 -1.43
C LEU A 214 2.49 16.60 -0.38
N ILE A 215 3.44 15.73 -0.77
CA ILE A 215 4.66 15.38 -0.02
C ILE A 215 5.83 16.05 -0.75
#